data_AF-A0A3A9JT62-F1
#
_entry.id   AF-A0A3A9JT62-F1
#
_cell.length_a   1.000
_cell.length_b   1.000
_cell.length_c   1.000
_cell.angle_alpha   90.00
_cell.angle_beta   90.00
_cell.angle_gamma   90.00
#
_symmetry.space_group_name_H-M   'P 1'
#
loop_
_entity.id
_entity.type
_entity.pdbx_description
1 polymer ?
#
loop_
_entity_poly.entity_id
_entity_poly.type
_entity_poly.pdbx_seq_one_letter_code
_entity_poly.pdbx_strand_id
1 'polypeptide(L)'
;MGNFLKTTENPLDFVEIKIDGASHISIKEPRLCRERCENKPCTYYCPTRVFYWDGDTQDIQVIYARCVECGACPYGCPHGNIDWHFPAGGYGVLYRHG
;
A
#
# COMPACT_ATOMS: atom_id res chain seq x y z
N MET A 1 -0.08 18.13 -4.44
CA MET A 1 0.55 16.81 -4.35
C MET A 1 2.08 16.97 -4.36
N GLY A 2 2.68 17.33 -3.24
CA GLY A 2 4.13 17.54 -3.18
C GLY A 2 4.59 17.62 -1.72
N ASN A 3 5.81 17.15 -1.46
CA ASN A 3 6.54 17.19 -0.19
C ASN A 3 6.43 15.96 0.73
N PHE A 4 6.63 14.75 0.20
CA PHE A 4 7.12 13.64 1.04
C PHE A 4 8.58 13.28 0.77
N LEU A 5 9.06 13.49 -0.46
CA LEU A 5 10.48 13.38 -0.76
C LEU A 5 11.17 14.65 -0.28
N LYS A 6 11.36 14.79 1.03
CA LYS A 6 12.33 15.77 1.58
C LYS A 6 13.76 15.40 1.14
N THR A 7 13.96 14.14 0.79
CA THR A 7 15.20 13.57 0.25
C THR A 7 14.86 12.69 -0.96
N THR A 8 15.83 12.48 -1.84
CA THR A 8 15.73 11.57 -2.99
C THR A 8 15.90 10.10 -2.60
N GLU A 9 16.20 9.83 -1.33
CA GLU A 9 16.48 8.51 -0.79
C GLU A 9 15.19 7.70 -0.64
N ASN A 10 15.23 6.42 -1.04
CA ASN A 10 14.10 5.54 -0.85
C ASN A 10 14.19 4.90 0.54
N PRO A 11 13.19 5.11 1.42
CA PRO A 11 13.24 4.61 2.80
C PRO A 11 13.21 3.08 2.91
N LEU A 12 13.04 2.36 1.79
CA LEU A 12 13.00 0.90 1.74
C LEU A 12 14.31 0.27 1.27
N ASP A 13 15.38 1.05 1.06
CA ASP A 13 16.65 0.52 0.51
C ASP A 13 17.32 -0.52 1.43
N PHE A 14 17.01 -0.51 2.73
CA PHE A 14 17.50 -1.49 3.71
C PHE A 14 16.55 -2.67 3.94
N VAL A 15 15.42 -2.72 3.24
CA VAL A 15 14.42 -3.79 3.37
C VAL A 15 14.48 -4.66 2.12
N GLU A 16 14.80 -5.93 2.28
CA GLU A 16 14.74 -6.88 1.18
C GLU A 16 13.31 -7.41 1.01
N ILE A 17 12.74 -7.21 -0.17
CA ILE A 17 11.38 -7.65 -0.51
C ILE A 17 11.46 -8.46 -1.80
N LYS A 18 11.07 -9.74 -1.72
CA LYS A 18 10.91 -10.58 -2.90
C LYS A 18 9.48 -10.46 -3.42
N ILE A 19 9.32 -9.72 -4.51
CA ILE A 19 8.01 -9.38 -5.08
C ILE A 19 7.38 -10.61 -5.75
N ASP A 20 6.12 -10.90 -5.40
CA ASP A 20 5.29 -11.91 -6.05
C ASP A 20 4.77 -11.39 -7.41
N GLY A 21 4.53 -12.27 -8.38
CA GLY A 21 3.90 -11.90 -9.65
C GLY A 21 2.44 -11.49 -9.51
N ALA A 22 1.78 -11.92 -8.42
CA ALA A 22 0.42 -11.52 -8.08
C ALA A 22 0.39 -10.47 -6.96
N SER A 23 -0.49 -9.47 -7.09
CA SER A 23 -0.75 -8.54 -5.99
C SER A 23 -1.48 -9.26 -4.86
N HIS A 24 -0.95 -9.17 -3.64
CA HIS A 24 -1.60 -9.66 -2.42
C HIS A 24 -2.51 -8.60 -1.77
N ILE A 25 -2.73 -7.49 -2.47
CA ILE A 25 -3.52 -6.34 -2.03
C ILE A 25 -4.41 -5.89 -3.16
N SER A 26 -5.70 -5.66 -2.87
CA SER A 26 -6.64 -5.09 -3.83
C SER A 26 -7.65 -4.16 -3.15
N ILE A 27 -8.23 -3.26 -3.95
CA ILE A 27 -9.37 -2.43 -3.54
C ILE A 27 -10.64 -3.16 -3.97
N LYS A 28 -11.53 -3.47 -3.03
CA LYS A 28 -12.71 -4.30 -3.31
C LYS A 28 -13.72 -3.56 -4.20
N GLU A 29 -13.99 -2.30 -3.88
CA GLU A 29 -14.91 -1.43 -4.63
C GLU A 29 -14.29 -0.04 -4.89
N PRO A 30 -13.68 0.20 -6.07
CA PRO A 30 -13.05 1.47 -6.38
C PRO A 30 -14.02 2.68 -6.34
N ARG A 31 -15.29 2.50 -6.71
CA ARG A 31 -16.27 3.61 -6.68
C ARG A 31 -16.49 4.17 -5.27
N LEU A 32 -16.42 3.31 -4.26
CA LEU A 32 -16.51 3.74 -2.87
C LEU A 32 -15.40 4.74 -2.52
N CYS A 33 -14.17 4.48 -2.99
CA CYS A 33 -13.02 5.37 -2.77
C CYS A 33 -13.18 6.74 -3.46
N ARG A 34 -13.87 6.76 -4.61
CA ARG A 34 -14.20 7.98 -5.36
C ARG A 34 -15.24 8.83 -4.65
N GLU A 35 -16.35 8.20 -4.26
CA GLU A 35 -17.58 8.91 -3.89
C GLU A 35 -17.74 9.13 -2.39
N ARG A 36 -17.21 8.22 -1.55
CA ARG A 36 -17.50 8.20 -0.11
C ARG A 36 -16.28 8.34 0.78
N CYS A 37 -15.09 8.08 0.25
CA CYS A 37 -13.83 8.16 0.99
C CYS A 37 -13.18 9.53 0.78
N GLU A 38 -13.56 10.53 1.57
CA GLU A 38 -13.13 11.92 1.40
C GLU A 38 -11.60 12.07 1.55
N ASN A 39 -11.05 11.62 2.69
CA ASN A 39 -9.64 11.83 3.04
C ASN A 39 -8.68 10.74 2.55
N LYS A 40 -9.19 9.60 2.05
CA LYS A 40 -8.37 8.47 1.53
C LYS A 40 -7.22 8.09 2.49
N PRO A 41 -7.54 7.70 3.74
CA PRO A 41 -6.55 7.53 4.81
C PRO A 41 -5.40 6.57 4.49
N CYS A 42 -5.69 5.53 3.70
CA CYS A 42 -4.70 4.57 3.24
C CYS A 42 -3.50 5.20 2.52
N THR A 43 -3.67 6.39 1.92
CA THR A 43 -2.61 7.11 1.21
C THR A 43 -1.58 7.77 2.14
N TYR A 44 -1.86 7.88 3.44
CA TYR A 44 -0.95 8.55 4.39
C TYR A 44 -0.63 7.75 5.66
N TYR A 45 -1.51 6.85 6.16
CA TYR A 45 -1.13 6.02 7.31
C TYR A 45 -0.25 4.84 6.92
N CYS A 46 -0.30 4.40 5.65
CA CYS A 46 0.54 3.30 5.20
C CYS A 46 2.01 3.75 5.29
N PRO A 47 2.83 3.10 6.15
CA PRO A 47 4.18 3.58 6.45
C PRO A 47 5.07 3.59 5.22
N THR A 48 4.79 2.71 4.26
CA THR A 48 5.57 2.55 3.03
C THR A 48 4.86 3.08 1.79
N ARG A 49 3.68 3.70 1.94
CA ARG A 49 2.91 4.30 0.84
C ARG A 49 2.61 3.34 -0.30
N VAL A 50 2.08 2.17 0.04
CA VAL A 50 1.53 1.21 -0.94
C VAL A 50 0.40 1.86 -1.73
N PHE A 51 -0.43 2.69 -1.10
CA PHE A 51 -1.58 3.33 -1.74
C PHE A 51 -1.26 4.77 -2.10
N TYR A 52 -1.65 5.20 -3.30
CA TYR A 52 -1.69 6.61 -3.67
C TYR A 52 -2.95 6.92 -4.48
N TRP A 53 -3.42 8.16 -4.37
CA TRP A 53 -4.51 8.65 -5.21
C TRP A 53 -3.93 9.16 -6.52
N ASP A 54 -4.39 8.58 -7.62
CA ASP A 54 -4.09 9.08 -8.96
C ASP A 54 -5.18 10.05 -9.39
N GLY A 55 -4.78 11.30 -9.65
CA GLY A 55 -5.69 12.37 -10.04
C GLY A 55 -6.26 12.20 -11.45
N ASP A 56 -5.54 11.51 -12.34
CA ASP A 56 -5.93 11.33 -13.74
C ASP A 56 -6.94 10.19 -13.88
N THR A 57 -6.67 9.05 -13.25
CA THR A 57 -7.60 7.90 -13.24
C THR A 57 -8.73 8.06 -12.21
N GLN A 58 -8.61 9.02 -11.29
CA GLN A 58 -9.50 9.19 -10.14
C GLN A 58 -9.69 7.87 -9.36
N ASP A 59 -8.63 7.10 -9.18
CA ASP A 59 -8.67 5.84 -8.44
C ASP A 59 -7.48 5.72 -7.48
N ILE A 60 -7.64 4.84 -6.49
CA ILE A 60 -6.53 4.45 -5.62
C ILE A 60 -5.66 3.45 -6.39
N GLN A 61 -4.42 3.82 -6.62
CA GLN A 61 -3.40 2.96 -7.19
C GLN A 61 -2.62 2.25 -6.10
N VAL A 62 -2.22 1.01 -6.37
CA VAL A 62 -1.61 0.08 -5.40
C VAL A 62 -0.22 -0.35 -5.89
N ILE A 63 0.81 0.04 -5.14
CA ILE A 63 2.20 -0.38 -5.35
C ILE A 63 2.53 -1.47 -4.32
N TYR A 64 1.98 -2.68 -4.52
CA TYR A 64 2.11 -3.79 -3.56
C TYR A 64 3.57 -4.23 -3.33
N ALA A 65 4.48 -3.94 -4.28
CA ALA A 65 5.93 -4.15 -4.14
C ALA A 65 6.56 -3.40 -2.96
N ARG A 66 5.88 -2.37 -2.43
CA ARG A 66 6.32 -1.58 -1.26
C ARG A 66 5.73 -2.11 0.06
N CYS A 67 4.90 -3.14 0.01
CA CYS A 67 4.28 -3.69 1.21
C CYS A 67 5.33 -4.33 2.12
N VAL A 68 5.30 -3.96 3.40
CA VAL A 68 6.15 -4.54 4.45
C VAL A 68 5.38 -5.46 5.40
N GLU A 69 4.23 -5.95 4.95
CA GLU A 69 3.41 -6.94 5.66
C GLU A 69 2.97 -6.57 7.08
N CYS A 70 2.88 -5.27 7.39
CA CYS A 70 2.46 -4.83 8.72
C CYS A 70 0.98 -5.12 9.06
N GLY A 71 0.17 -5.53 8.08
CA GLY A 71 -1.23 -5.91 8.26
C GLY A 71 -2.19 -4.77 8.65
N ALA A 72 -1.72 -3.52 8.74
CA ALA A 72 -2.55 -2.40 9.21
C ALA A 72 -3.61 -1.95 8.19
N CYS A 73 -3.39 -2.17 6.90
CA CYS A 73 -4.23 -1.58 5.87
C CYS A 73 -5.72 -2.02 5.87
N PRO A 74 -6.09 -3.30 6.04
CA PRO A 74 -7.51 -3.68 6.14
C PRO A 74 -8.23 -3.03 7.32
N TYR A 75 -7.53 -2.79 8.43
CA TYR A 75 -8.11 -2.21 9.65
C TYR A 75 -8.12 -0.68 9.66
N GLY A 76 -7.14 -0.04 9.01
CA GLY A 76 -7.06 1.41 8.89
C GLY A 76 -8.02 2.01 7.87
N CYS A 77 -8.62 1.20 7.00
CA CYS A 77 -9.62 1.67 6.05
C CYS A 77 -10.99 1.83 6.74
N PRO A 78 -11.56 3.05 6.85
CA PRO A 78 -12.82 3.27 7.54
C PRO A 78 -14.03 2.60 6.85
N HIS A 79 -13.84 2.13 5.62
CA HIS A 79 -14.87 1.46 4.84
C HIS A 79 -14.62 -0.05 4.66
N GLY A 80 -13.58 -0.62 5.28
CA GLY A 80 -13.24 -2.05 5.13
C GLY A 80 -12.97 -2.48 3.67
N ASN A 81 -12.57 -1.52 2.82
CA ASN A 81 -12.54 -1.65 1.37
C ASN A 81 -11.19 -2.13 0.81
N ILE A 82 -10.28 -2.57 1.68
CA ILE A 82 -8.98 -3.11 1.31
C ILE A 82 -9.04 -4.61 1.56
N ASP A 83 -8.77 -5.40 0.53
CA ASP A 83 -8.48 -6.80 0.65
C ASP A 83 -6.96 -6.97 0.73
N TRP A 84 -6.51 -7.67 1.76
CA TRP A 84 -5.10 -7.89 2.03
C TRP A 84 -4.92 -9.31 2.54
N HIS A 85 -3.97 -10.02 1.96
CA HIS A 85 -3.52 -11.31 2.44
C HIS A 85 -1.99 -11.37 2.41
N PHE A 86 -1.41 -12.40 3.02
CA PHE A 86 0.03 -12.63 2.89
C PHE A 86 0.38 -12.97 1.43
N PRO A 87 1.55 -12.55 0.92
CA PRO A 87 2.09 -13.03 -0.34
C PRO A 87 2.20 -14.56 -0.38
N ALA A 88 2.37 -15.13 -1.58
CA ALA A 88 2.65 -16.56 -1.69
C ALA A 88 3.91 -16.96 -0.90
N GLY A 89 3.97 -18.22 -0.46
CA GLY A 89 5.09 -18.74 0.31
C GLY A 89 6.43 -18.52 -0.41
N GLY A 90 7.40 -17.94 0.30
CA GLY A 90 8.72 -17.62 -0.26
C GLY A 90 8.79 -16.30 -1.03
N TYR A 91 7.75 -15.47 -0.97
CA TYR A 91 7.72 -14.06 -1.39
C TYR A 91 7.46 -13.17 -0.18
N GLY A 92 7.50 -11.85 -0.40
CA GLY A 92 7.26 -10.86 0.65
C GLY A 92 8.54 -10.30 1.25
N VAL A 93 8.47 -9.82 2.50
CA VAL A 93 9.60 -9.26 3.24
C VAL A 93 10.53 -10.34 3.74
N LEU A 94 11.84 -10.16 3.55
CA LEU A 94 12.87 -11.03 4.09
C LEU A 94 13.51 -10.39 5.34
N TYR A 95 13.09 -10.86 6.52
CA TYR A 95 13.71 -10.45 7.78
C TYR A 95 15.00 -11.25 8.03
N ARG A 96 16.16 -10.59 7.89
CA ARG A 96 17.47 -11.21 8.13
C ARG A 96 17.92 -11.16 9.60
N HIS A 97 17.38 -10.24 10.39
CA HIS A 97 17.77 -9.95 11.77
C HIS A 97 16.55 -9.73 12.66
N GLY A 98 15.69 -10.74 12.77
CA GLY A 98 14.49 -10.72 13.63
C GLY A 98 14.81 -10.80 15.11
#